data_AF-A0A4Q2X2M7-F1
#
_entry.id   AF-A0A4Q2X2M7-F1
#
_cell.length_a   1.000
_cell.length_b   1.000
_cell.length_c   1.000
_cell.angle_alpha   90.00
_cell.angle_beta   90.00
_cell.angle_gamma   90.00
#
_symmetry.space_group_name_H-M   'P 1'
#
loop_
_entity.id
_entity.type
_entity.pdbx_description
1 polymer ?
#
loop_
_entity_poly.entity_id
_entity_poly.type
_entity_poly.pdbx_seq_one_letter_code
_entity_poly.pdbx_strand_id
1 'polypeptide(L)'
;MPETADISSFLGDSRWKDRFEDDILGAANSLVSKVRDMATEETAPGSVSLTGMVGKDEAEVNFWQSGGGWEFETFCSCDIGSFCHHAAALLIKAGKERDPSRLQGRGVTGAVAAALPTARELMKDPPPDLPRVRIEPRFSLRVTREPVDKATRLLLQSLGQPNVDYWISAEASVTYGTHVSSLRASAPEWVSSITQDGQPVILQHDAAAENAATQQLRDTGLSSLQSNSAWKFLLNLKSRDSASKTPDRWFPDPSRVPTDAFWHQFRGEMVARLESLGWTISVSDNVGHRVHEADPGKWDSSLSPGDGGWFSLSVGFDVGGQRYDLLPILAGLLENDFLEETLDRPNNGFVYAPLPDGDALKLPIGRVRKILQHLAALIDPKFPDRARLHALDAASLAGLDGLGIDTPPALKELAEKLHDFSGIDDVPPAQGLRATLRDYQLAGFHWMQFLARHGLHGILADDMGL
;
A
#
# COMPACT_ATOMS: atom_id res chain seq x y z
N MET A 1 -23.31 -41.94 18.32
CA MET A 1 -22.23 -41.27 17.58
C MET A 1 -22.66 -41.26 16.13
N PRO A 2 -22.95 -40.12 15.49
CA PRO A 2 -23.25 -40.13 14.07
C PRO A 2 -21.95 -40.44 13.32
N GLU A 3 -22.04 -41.26 12.29
CA GLU A 3 -20.93 -41.69 11.43
C GLU A 3 -20.16 -40.45 10.92
N THR A 4 -18.87 -40.38 11.24
CA THR A 4 -17.94 -39.43 10.62
C THR A 4 -17.95 -39.69 9.11
N ALA A 5 -18.44 -38.73 8.32
CA ALA A 5 -18.38 -38.81 6.87
C ALA A 5 -16.91 -38.98 6.46
N ASP A 6 -16.59 -40.12 5.84
CA ASP A 6 -15.24 -40.42 5.34
C ASP A 6 -14.83 -39.37 4.30
N ILE A 7 -13.62 -38.81 4.42
CA ILE A 7 -13.06 -37.85 3.46
C ILE A 7 -13.05 -38.41 2.02
N SER A 8 -12.92 -39.73 1.88
CA SER A 8 -13.03 -40.43 0.59
C SER A 8 -14.41 -40.21 -0.06
N SER A 9 -15.47 -40.16 0.76
CA SER A 9 -16.83 -39.89 0.28
C SER A 9 -17.01 -38.43 -0.13
N PHE A 10 -16.33 -37.49 0.54
CA PHE A 10 -16.37 -36.07 0.20
C PHE A 10 -15.64 -35.79 -1.11
N LEU A 11 -14.45 -36.37 -1.30
CA LEU A 11 -13.66 -36.24 -2.53
C LEU A 11 -14.36 -36.86 -3.75
N GLY A 12 -15.11 -37.94 -3.54
CA GLY A 12 -15.93 -38.59 -4.57
C GLY A 12 -17.21 -37.83 -4.92
N ASP A 13 -17.70 -36.95 -4.03
CA ASP A 13 -18.85 -36.07 -4.29
C ASP A 13 -18.44 -34.95 -5.26
N SER A 14 -19.35 -34.49 -6.12
CA SER A 14 -19.09 -33.35 -7.00
C SER A 14 -19.26 -32.00 -6.32
N ARG A 15 -19.85 -31.94 -5.11
CA ARG A 15 -20.19 -30.68 -4.41
C ARG A 15 -19.01 -29.76 -4.10
N TRP A 16 -17.80 -30.29 -3.91
CA TRP A 16 -16.62 -29.44 -3.70
C TRP A 16 -16.23 -28.63 -4.94
N LYS A 17 -16.67 -29.05 -6.14
CA LYS A 17 -16.40 -28.35 -7.40
C LYS A 17 -17.09 -26.99 -7.47
N ASP A 18 -18.20 -26.80 -6.74
CA ASP A 18 -18.94 -25.53 -6.69
C ASP A 18 -18.09 -24.39 -6.11
N ARG A 19 -16.96 -24.70 -5.46
CA ARG A 19 -15.98 -23.72 -4.96
C ARG A 19 -14.92 -23.29 -5.99
N PHE A 20 -15.00 -23.80 -7.22
CA PHE A 20 -14.11 -23.45 -8.32
C PHE A 20 -14.94 -22.88 -9.48
N GLU A 21 -14.36 -21.93 -10.22
CA GLU A 21 -14.97 -21.43 -11.46
C GLU A 21 -14.93 -22.52 -12.56
N ASP A 22 -15.93 -22.54 -13.44
CA ASP A 22 -16.07 -23.55 -14.49
C ASP A 22 -14.85 -23.61 -15.43
N ASP A 23 -14.25 -22.47 -15.75
CA ASP A 23 -13.05 -22.38 -16.58
C ASP A 23 -11.82 -22.99 -15.90
N ILE A 24 -11.73 -22.87 -14.58
CA ILE A 24 -10.67 -23.49 -13.75
C ILE A 24 -10.83 -25.01 -13.73
N LEU A 25 -12.06 -25.50 -13.56
CA LEU A 25 -12.36 -26.94 -13.61
C LEU A 25 -12.12 -27.52 -15.01
N GLY A 26 -12.45 -26.76 -16.06
CA GLY A 26 -12.14 -27.09 -17.44
C GLY A 26 -10.64 -27.29 -17.68
N ALA A 27 -9.83 -26.32 -17.25
CA ALA A 27 -8.37 -26.37 -17.37
C ALA A 27 -7.75 -27.51 -16.52
N ALA A 28 -8.28 -27.73 -15.31
CA ALA A 28 -7.78 -28.75 -14.37
C ALA A 28 -7.81 -30.16 -14.95
N ASN A 29 -8.83 -30.50 -15.77
CA ASN A 29 -8.95 -31.83 -16.39
C ASN A 29 -7.72 -32.23 -17.23
N SER A 30 -7.07 -31.26 -17.88
CA SER A 30 -5.85 -31.48 -18.68
C SER A 30 -4.59 -31.75 -17.82
N LEU A 31 -4.64 -31.42 -16.53
CA LEU A 31 -3.53 -31.56 -15.59
C LEU A 31 -3.63 -32.76 -14.65
N VAL A 32 -4.80 -33.42 -14.56
CA VAL A 32 -5.01 -34.59 -13.69
C VAL A 32 -4.00 -35.71 -13.96
N SER A 33 -3.61 -35.92 -15.22
CA SER A 33 -2.61 -36.93 -15.60
C SER A 33 -1.18 -36.55 -15.20
N LYS A 34 -0.94 -35.28 -14.84
CA LYS A 34 0.35 -34.73 -14.43
C LYS A 34 0.53 -34.64 -12.91
N VAL A 35 -0.48 -35.05 -12.15
CA VAL A 35 -0.39 -35.14 -10.67
C VAL A 35 0.51 -36.30 -10.29
N ARG A 36 1.53 -36.03 -9.48
CA ARG A 36 2.54 -36.98 -8.97
C ARG A 36 2.74 -36.74 -7.48
N ASP A 37 3.36 -37.72 -6.83
CA ASP A 37 3.80 -37.63 -5.43
C ASP A 37 2.69 -37.21 -4.47
N MET A 38 1.47 -37.69 -4.74
CA MET A 38 0.28 -37.39 -3.96
C MET A 38 0.34 -38.10 -2.61
N ALA A 39 0.22 -37.35 -1.52
CA ALA A 39 0.28 -37.86 -0.16
C ALA A 39 -0.79 -37.21 0.72
N THR A 40 -1.24 -37.95 1.74
CA THR A 40 -2.16 -37.42 2.75
C THR A 40 -1.56 -37.53 4.13
N GLU A 41 -1.68 -36.47 4.91
CA GLU A 41 -1.24 -36.42 6.30
C GLU A 41 -2.39 -35.94 7.19
N GLU A 42 -2.67 -36.67 8.27
CA GLU A 42 -3.60 -36.19 9.30
C GLU A 42 -2.90 -35.11 10.13
N THR A 43 -3.36 -33.87 9.96
CA THR A 43 -2.72 -32.70 10.60
C THR A 43 -3.28 -32.45 12.01
N ALA A 44 -4.54 -32.85 12.25
CA ALA A 44 -5.21 -32.84 13.55
C ALA A 44 -6.42 -33.81 13.51
N PRO A 45 -7.00 -34.20 14.67
CA PRO A 45 -8.21 -35.03 14.69
C PRO A 45 -9.36 -34.37 13.90
N GLY A 46 -9.77 -34.99 12.79
CA GLY A 46 -10.80 -34.43 11.90
C GLY A 46 -10.28 -33.42 10.86
N SER A 47 -8.96 -33.30 10.69
CA SER A 47 -8.32 -32.47 9.67
C SER A 47 -7.24 -33.24 8.91
N VAL A 48 -7.21 -33.08 7.59
CA VAL A 48 -6.31 -33.81 6.69
C VAL A 48 -5.70 -32.83 5.70
N SER A 49 -4.40 -32.95 5.44
CA SER A 49 -3.74 -32.26 4.34
C SER A 49 -3.48 -33.26 3.21
N LEU A 50 -3.83 -32.87 1.98
CA LEU A 50 -3.53 -33.58 0.74
C LEU A 50 -2.53 -32.75 -0.04
N THR A 51 -1.33 -33.28 -0.25
CA THR A 51 -0.28 -32.63 -1.03
C THR A 51 -0.02 -33.39 -2.32
N GLY A 52 0.50 -32.71 -3.34
CA GLY A 52 0.95 -33.35 -4.57
C GLY A 52 1.55 -32.36 -5.56
N MET A 53 2.41 -32.87 -6.44
CA MET A 53 3.02 -32.11 -7.53
C MET A 53 2.15 -32.17 -8.78
N VAL A 54 1.74 -31.02 -9.32
CA VAL A 54 0.95 -30.93 -10.56
C VAL A 54 1.78 -30.23 -11.62
N GLY A 55 2.44 -31.02 -12.47
CA GLY A 55 3.41 -30.46 -13.42
C GLY A 55 4.69 -29.98 -12.71
N LYS A 56 4.92 -28.67 -12.68
CA LYS A 56 6.05 -28.04 -11.97
C LYS A 56 5.64 -27.43 -10.63
N ASP A 57 4.33 -27.34 -10.37
CA ASP A 57 3.76 -26.58 -9.27
C ASP A 57 3.30 -27.54 -8.16
N GLU A 58 3.65 -27.21 -6.92
CA GLU A 58 3.23 -27.94 -5.73
C GLU A 58 1.84 -27.45 -5.34
N ALA A 59 0.92 -28.38 -5.07
CA ALA A 59 -0.44 -28.08 -4.64
C ALA A 59 -0.74 -28.80 -3.32
N GLU A 60 -1.46 -28.10 -2.44
CA GLU A 60 -1.88 -28.56 -1.13
C GLU A 60 -3.35 -28.25 -0.94
N VAL A 61 -4.10 -29.20 -0.37
CA VAL A 61 -5.49 -29.00 0.04
C VAL A 61 -5.65 -29.42 1.49
N ASN A 62 -6.04 -28.46 2.32
CA ASN A 62 -6.28 -28.66 3.73
C ASN A 62 -7.78 -28.81 3.97
N PHE A 63 -8.17 -29.94 4.56
CA PHE A 63 -9.55 -30.28 4.90
C PHE A 63 -9.76 -30.24 6.40
N TRP A 64 -10.93 -29.80 6.83
CA TRP A 64 -11.37 -29.87 8.23
C TRP A 64 -12.88 -30.09 8.32
N GLN A 65 -13.33 -30.76 9.38
CA GLN A 65 -14.76 -30.93 9.62
C GLN A 65 -15.39 -29.69 10.25
N SER A 66 -16.49 -29.20 9.67
CA SER A 66 -17.28 -28.08 10.19
C SER A 66 -18.76 -28.28 9.89
N GLY A 67 -19.64 -28.08 10.89
CA GLY A 67 -21.09 -28.07 10.68
C GLY A 67 -21.72 -29.37 10.14
N GLY A 68 -21.07 -30.53 10.29
CA GLY A 68 -21.55 -31.82 9.76
C GLY A 68 -21.11 -32.12 8.32
N GLY A 69 -20.23 -31.29 7.74
CA GLY A 69 -19.60 -31.51 6.44
C GLY A 69 -18.08 -31.30 6.48
N TRP A 70 -17.44 -31.51 5.33
CA TRP A 70 -16.03 -31.19 5.13
C TRP A 70 -15.90 -29.83 4.47
N GLU A 71 -15.07 -28.98 5.06
CA GLU A 71 -14.61 -27.73 4.47
C GLU A 71 -13.16 -27.88 4.03
N PHE A 72 -12.73 -27.06 3.09
CA PHE A 72 -11.35 -27.06 2.63
C PHE A 72 -10.85 -25.72 2.14
N GLU A 73 -9.52 -25.59 2.11
CA GLU A 73 -8.79 -24.49 1.49
C GLU A 73 -7.63 -25.05 0.66
N THR A 74 -7.29 -24.36 -0.43
CA THR A 74 -6.27 -24.84 -1.35
C THR A 74 -5.14 -23.84 -1.51
N PHE A 75 -3.95 -24.38 -1.67
CA PHE A 75 -2.71 -23.62 -1.86
C PHE A 75 -1.93 -24.24 -3.01
N CYS A 76 -1.24 -23.41 -3.78
CA CYS A 76 -0.44 -23.85 -4.89
C CYS A 76 0.70 -22.86 -5.17
N SER A 77 1.85 -23.37 -5.61
CA SER A 77 3.01 -22.56 -5.98
C SER A 77 2.87 -21.82 -7.32
N CYS A 78 1.76 -22.01 -8.05
CA CYS A 78 1.51 -21.31 -9.30
C CYS A 78 1.08 -19.84 -9.07
N ASP A 79 1.12 -19.03 -10.12
CA ASP A 79 0.79 -17.59 -10.06
C ASP A 79 -0.63 -17.28 -9.55
N ILE A 80 -1.57 -18.23 -9.64
CA ILE A 80 -2.95 -18.09 -9.14
C ILE A 80 -3.04 -18.32 -7.62
N GLY A 81 -2.12 -19.08 -7.04
CA GLY A 81 -2.00 -19.28 -5.59
C GLY A 81 -3.07 -20.19 -4.96
N SER A 82 -4.34 -19.80 -4.95
CA SER A 82 -5.44 -20.56 -4.33
C SER A 82 -6.59 -20.81 -5.30
N PHE A 83 -7.34 -21.88 -5.07
CA PHE A 83 -8.47 -22.33 -5.89
C PHE A 83 -8.14 -22.39 -7.38
N CYS A 84 -6.89 -22.75 -7.70
CA CYS A 84 -6.38 -22.77 -9.06
C CYS A 84 -6.60 -24.12 -9.75
N HIS A 85 -6.28 -24.17 -11.04
CA HIS A 85 -6.42 -25.37 -11.88
C HIS A 85 -5.50 -26.53 -11.45
N HIS A 86 -4.39 -26.24 -10.76
CA HIS A 86 -3.52 -27.27 -10.15
C HIS A 86 -4.15 -27.89 -8.90
N ALA A 87 -4.68 -27.07 -7.99
CA ALA A 87 -5.37 -27.56 -6.80
C ALA A 87 -6.64 -28.34 -7.14
N ALA A 88 -7.41 -27.84 -8.12
CA ALA A 88 -8.54 -28.58 -8.68
C ALA A 88 -8.10 -29.92 -9.29
N ALA A 89 -6.99 -29.96 -10.05
CA ALA A 89 -6.49 -31.21 -10.64
C ALA A 89 -6.04 -32.22 -9.58
N LEU A 90 -5.44 -31.77 -8.48
CA LEU A 90 -5.07 -32.59 -7.33
C LEU A 90 -6.32 -33.21 -6.67
N LEU A 91 -7.38 -32.43 -6.47
CA LEU A 91 -8.67 -32.92 -5.93
C LEU A 91 -9.36 -33.91 -6.87
N ILE A 92 -9.40 -33.62 -8.18
CA ILE A 92 -9.96 -34.55 -9.18
C ILE A 92 -9.17 -35.86 -9.20
N LYS A 93 -7.84 -35.80 -9.03
CA LYS A 93 -6.99 -36.99 -8.97
C LYS A 93 -7.26 -37.81 -7.71
N ALA A 94 -7.31 -37.16 -6.54
CA ALA A 94 -7.58 -37.81 -5.27
C ALA A 94 -8.96 -38.48 -5.24
N GLY A 95 -10.01 -37.82 -5.76
CA GLY A 95 -11.35 -38.40 -5.85
C GLY A 95 -11.49 -39.57 -6.83
N LYS A 96 -10.49 -39.82 -7.69
CA LYS A 96 -10.44 -40.96 -8.62
C LYS A 96 -9.61 -42.15 -8.09
N GLU A 97 -8.88 -41.98 -6.98
CA GLU A 97 -8.03 -43.02 -6.42
C GLU A 97 -8.88 -44.02 -5.61
N ARG A 98 -8.88 -45.29 -6.03
CA ARG A 98 -9.78 -46.34 -5.47
C ARG A 98 -9.21 -47.05 -4.23
N ASP A 99 -7.97 -46.78 -3.86
CA ASP A 99 -7.25 -47.45 -2.78
C ASP A 99 -6.61 -46.41 -1.83
N PRO A 100 -7.30 -46.02 -0.74
CA PRO A 100 -6.82 -45.01 0.22
C PRO A 100 -5.47 -45.36 0.85
N SER A 101 -5.13 -46.65 0.92
CA SER A 101 -3.86 -47.16 1.46
C SER A 101 -2.63 -46.71 0.66
N ARG A 102 -2.80 -46.30 -0.61
CA ARG A 102 -1.72 -45.81 -1.47
C ARG A 102 -1.38 -44.33 -1.23
N LEU A 103 -2.24 -43.60 -0.52
CA LEU A 103 -2.01 -42.21 -0.10
C LEU A 103 -1.09 -42.14 1.13
N GLN A 104 -0.96 -43.24 1.87
CA GLN A 104 0.04 -43.41 2.94
C GLN A 104 1.37 -43.83 2.32
N GLY A 105 2.02 -42.88 1.64
CA GLY A 105 3.35 -43.07 1.06
C GLY A 105 4.39 -43.38 2.15
N ARG A 106 5.14 -44.48 1.94
CA ARG A 106 6.28 -44.88 2.75
C ARG A 106 7.28 -43.73 2.90
N GLY A 107 7.61 -43.43 4.15
CA GLY A 107 8.51 -42.35 4.52
C GLY A 107 9.85 -42.40 3.79
N VAL A 108 10.23 -41.26 3.23
CA VAL A 108 11.64 -40.93 3.01
C VAL A 108 12.16 -40.28 4.29
N THR A 109 12.33 -41.10 5.32
CA THR A 109 13.25 -40.77 6.41
C THR A 109 14.67 -40.87 5.85
N GLY A 110 15.34 -39.72 5.73
CA GLY A 110 16.78 -39.67 5.56
C GLY A 110 17.27 -38.72 4.47
N ALA A 111 17.09 -37.42 4.66
CA ALA A 111 18.10 -36.39 4.32
C ALA A 111 17.56 -34.94 4.41
N VAL A 112 16.25 -34.71 4.37
CA VAL A 112 15.69 -33.34 4.34
C VAL A 112 14.81 -33.00 5.55
N ALA A 113 14.36 -34.00 6.31
CA ALA A 113 13.61 -33.84 7.57
C ALA A 113 14.44 -33.34 8.77
N ALA A 114 15.69 -32.92 8.57
CA ALA A 114 16.60 -32.51 9.66
C ALA A 114 16.73 -30.98 9.83
N ALA A 115 15.93 -30.16 9.14
CA ALA A 115 16.09 -28.69 9.23
C ALA A 115 14.78 -27.88 9.19
N LEU A 116 13.64 -28.47 9.54
CA LEU A 116 12.40 -27.71 9.72
C LEU A 116 11.71 -28.16 11.01
N PRO A 117 11.72 -27.35 12.08
CA PRO A 117 10.82 -27.61 13.19
C PRO A 117 9.39 -27.34 12.71
N THR A 118 8.57 -28.38 12.68
CA THR A 118 7.13 -28.25 12.48
C THR A 118 6.53 -27.50 13.68
N ALA A 119 5.42 -26.79 13.47
CA ALA A 119 4.70 -26.08 14.55
C ALA A 119 4.38 -26.97 15.77
N ARG A 120 4.34 -28.30 15.56
CA ARG A 120 4.16 -29.33 16.58
C ARG A 120 5.39 -29.51 17.50
N GLU A 121 6.62 -29.30 17.03
CA GLU A 121 7.82 -29.33 17.88
C GLU A 121 7.97 -28.08 18.77
N LEU A 122 7.25 -27.00 18.44
CA LEU A 122 7.18 -25.77 19.25
C LEU A 122 6.19 -25.89 20.43
N MET A 123 5.42 -26.97 20.51
CA MET A 123 4.32 -27.15 21.45
C MET A 123 4.49 -28.48 22.17
N LYS A 124 5.12 -28.46 23.36
CA LYS A 124 4.93 -29.56 24.30
C LYS A 124 3.47 -29.51 24.73
N ASP A 125 2.70 -30.56 24.46
CA ASP A 125 1.37 -30.72 25.04
C ASP A 125 1.51 -30.49 26.56
N PRO A 126 0.87 -29.45 27.12
CA PRO A 126 0.93 -29.25 28.56
C PRO A 126 0.28 -30.46 29.26
N PRO A 127 0.77 -30.85 30.45
CA PRO A 127 0.19 -31.96 31.19
C PRO A 127 -1.34 -31.80 31.31
N PRO A 128 -2.13 -32.87 31.07
CA PRO A 128 -3.59 -32.78 30.99
C PRO A 128 -4.28 -32.28 32.27
N ASP A 129 -3.55 -32.24 33.40
CA ASP A 129 -4.07 -31.95 34.74
C ASP A 129 -3.89 -30.50 35.22
N LEU A 130 -3.37 -29.60 34.39
CA LEU A 130 -3.20 -28.19 34.78
C LEU A 130 -4.52 -27.40 34.64
N PRO A 131 -4.84 -26.49 35.60
CA PRO A 131 -6.04 -25.67 35.51
C PRO A 131 -5.95 -24.71 34.30
N ARG A 132 -7.07 -24.58 33.59
CA ARG A 132 -7.18 -23.70 32.42
C ARG A 132 -7.67 -22.32 32.84
N VAL A 133 -6.98 -21.28 32.38
CA VAL A 133 -7.34 -19.88 32.65
C VAL A 133 -7.66 -19.18 31.34
N ARG A 134 -8.70 -18.34 31.35
CA ARG A 134 -9.03 -17.40 30.29
C ARG A 134 -8.70 -16.00 30.77
N ILE A 135 -7.88 -15.30 30.02
CA ILE A 135 -7.51 -13.91 30.25
C ILE A 135 -7.90 -13.13 29.00
N GLU A 136 -8.37 -11.90 29.16
CA GLU A 136 -8.72 -11.05 28.03
C GLU A 136 -7.46 -10.58 27.29
N PRO A 137 -7.39 -10.73 25.95
CA PRO A 137 -6.21 -10.37 25.18
C PRO A 137 -6.07 -8.85 25.02
N ARG A 138 -4.83 -8.37 25.00
CA ARG A 138 -4.48 -7.01 24.57
C ARG A 138 -3.52 -7.07 23.40
N PHE A 139 -3.80 -6.30 22.36
CA PHE A 139 -3.00 -6.31 21.14
C PHE A 139 -2.05 -5.13 21.09
N SER A 140 -0.83 -5.37 20.62
CA SER A 140 0.18 -4.35 20.44
C SER A 140 0.90 -4.51 19.12
N LEU A 141 1.27 -3.40 18.51
CA LEU A 141 2.00 -3.36 17.25
C LEU A 141 3.21 -2.44 17.40
N ARG A 142 4.40 -2.98 17.14
CA ARG A 142 5.65 -2.24 17.17
C ARG A 142 6.21 -2.10 15.77
N VAL A 143 6.34 -0.86 15.29
CA VAL A 143 6.97 -0.57 13.99
C VAL A 143 8.42 -0.14 14.22
N THR A 144 9.36 -0.82 13.56
CA THR A 144 10.80 -0.55 13.66
C THR A 144 11.42 -0.41 12.27
N ARG A 145 12.53 0.34 12.21
CA ARG A 145 13.44 0.39 11.06
C ARG A 145 14.75 -0.26 11.45
N GLU A 146 15.11 -1.33 10.76
CA GLU A 146 16.28 -2.15 11.10
C GLU A 146 17.17 -2.34 9.86
N PRO A 147 18.50 -2.50 10.05
CA PRO A 147 19.39 -2.87 8.95
C PRO A 147 19.03 -4.25 8.39
N VAL A 148 19.12 -4.37 7.08
CA VAL A 148 18.69 -5.55 6.33
C VAL A 148 19.76 -6.65 6.39
N ASP A 149 19.35 -7.86 6.74
CA ASP A 149 20.21 -9.04 6.61
C ASP A 149 20.22 -9.61 5.18
N LYS A 150 21.11 -10.57 4.89
CA LYS A 150 21.25 -11.10 3.52
C LYS A 150 19.95 -11.67 2.94
N ALA A 151 19.14 -12.36 3.75
CA ALA A 151 17.89 -12.97 3.28
C ALA A 151 16.82 -11.91 3.01
N THR A 152 16.68 -10.95 3.91
CA THR A 152 15.79 -9.80 3.74
C THR A 152 16.21 -8.96 2.55
N ARG A 153 17.51 -8.79 2.29
CA ARG A 153 18.00 -8.05 1.13
C ARG A 153 17.53 -8.69 -0.17
N LEU A 154 17.63 -10.02 -0.28
CA LEU A 154 17.13 -10.77 -1.43
C LEU A 154 15.61 -10.64 -1.58
N LEU A 155 14.88 -10.68 -0.46
CA LEU A 155 13.43 -10.44 -0.46
C LEU A 155 13.10 -9.05 -0.99
N LEU A 156 13.68 -7.99 -0.43
CA LEU A 156 13.44 -6.61 -0.86
C LEU A 156 13.83 -6.40 -2.34
N GLN A 157 14.93 -7.01 -2.81
CA GLN A 157 15.31 -7.00 -4.22
C GLN A 157 14.28 -7.71 -5.11
N SER A 158 13.78 -8.87 -4.69
CA SER A 158 12.74 -9.60 -5.44
C SER A 158 11.42 -8.83 -5.51
N LEU A 159 11.14 -8.00 -4.51
CA LEU A 159 9.97 -7.11 -4.43
C LEU A 159 10.22 -5.74 -5.08
N GLY A 160 11.32 -5.57 -5.82
CA GLY A 160 11.63 -4.34 -6.54
C GLY A 160 11.79 -3.12 -5.62
N GLN A 161 12.15 -3.31 -4.36
CA GLN A 161 12.26 -2.20 -3.41
C GLN A 161 13.49 -1.33 -3.72
N PRO A 162 13.32 0.01 -3.75
CA PRO A 162 14.42 0.91 -4.09
C PRO A 162 15.50 0.93 -3.00
N ASN A 163 15.12 0.76 -1.73
CA ASN A 163 16.04 0.69 -0.60
C ASN A 163 16.12 -0.74 -0.07
N VAL A 164 17.34 -1.30 -0.05
CA VAL A 164 17.62 -2.67 0.38
C VAL A 164 18.64 -2.74 1.52
N ASP A 165 18.94 -1.59 2.14
CA ASP A 165 19.84 -1.48 3.29
C ASP A 165 19.10 -1.41 4.61
N TYR A 166 17.86 -0.89 4.58
CA TYR A 166 16.98 -0.80 5.74
C TYR A 166 15.61 -1.38 5.43
N TRP A 167 15.00 -1.98 6.45
CA TRP A 167 13.65 -2.52 6.40
C TRP A 167 12.81 -1.89 7.49
N ILE A 168 11.69 -1.29 7.09
CA ILE A 168 10.60 -0.93 8.00
C ILE A 168 9.61 -2.08 8.07
N SER A 169 9.44 -2.66 9.26
CA SER A 169 8.49 -3.75 9.50
C SER A 169 7.76 -3.54 10.81
N ALA A 170 6.65 -4.25 10.99
CA ALA A 170 5.91 -4.27 12.24
C ALA A 170 5.95 -5.64 12.92
N GLU A 171 6.02 -5.65 14.24
CA GLU A 171 5.87 -6.84 15.08
C GLU A 171 4.55 -6.74 15.83
N ALA A 172 3.64 -7.67 15.57
CA ALA A 172 2.36 -7.76 16.27
C ALA A 172 2.46 -8.74 17.44
N SER A 173 1.98 -8.34 18.61
CA SER A 173 1.99 -9.17 19.82
C SER A 173 0.64 -9.13 20.53
N VAL A 174 0.26 -10.26 21.11
CA VAL A 174 -0.88 -10.41 22.02
C VAL A 174 -0.37 -10.60 23.45
N THR A 175 -1.01 -9.92 24.40
CA THR A 175 -0.69 -9.97 25.82
C THR A 175 -1.88 -10.51 26.60
N TYR A 176 -1.63 -11.55 27.39
CA TYR A 176 -2.57 -12.16 28.34
C TYR A 176 -2.02 -12.00 29.75
N GLY A 177 -2.47 -10.97 30.47
CA GLY A 177 -1.94 -10.64 31.79
C GLY A 177 -0.47 -10.23 31.72
N THR A 178 0.44 -11.06 32.24
CA THR A 178 1.90 -10.86 32.15
C THR A 178 2.56 -11.64 31.02
N HIS A 179 1.81 -12.52 30.36
CA HIS A 179 2.31 -13.33 29.25
C HIS A 179 2.20 -12.57 27.93
N VAL A 180 3.30 -12.49 27.18
CA VAL A 180 3.35 -11.84 25.86
C VAL A 180 3.78 -12.87 24.82
N SER A 181 3.06 -12.92 23.71
CA SER A 181 3.38 -13.78 22.57
C SER A 181 3.17 -13.04 21.25
N SER A 182 3.90 -13.41 20.20
CA SER A 182 3.64 -12.89 18.85
C SER A 182 2.23 -13.25 18.40
N LEU A 183 1.54 -12.29 17.77
CA LEU A 183 0.27 -12.55 17.12
C LEU A 183 0.54 -13.31 15.82
N ARG A 184 0.18 -14.60 15.79
CA ARG A 184 0.43 -15.47 14.64
C ARG A 184 -0.84 -15.58 13.81
N ALA A 185 -0.76 -15.22 12.53
CA ALA A 185 -1.79 -15.58 11.57
C ALA A 185 -1.81 -17.12 11.46
N SER A 186 -2.96 -17.75 11.74
CA SER A 186 -3.23 -19.17 11.45
C SER A 186 -2.76 -20.22 12.47
N ALA A 187 -2.75 -19.94 13.77
CA ALA A 187 -2.60 -20.97 14.81
C ALA A 187 -3.93 -21.22 15.57
N PRO A 188 -4.88 -22.00 15.00
CA PRO A 188 -6.09 -22.36 15.73
C PRO A 188 -5.75 -23.29 16.92
N GLU A 189 -6.32 -22.99 18.08
CA GLU A 189 -6.30 -23.84 19.30
C GLU A 189 -4.94 -24.06 19.97
N TRP A 190 -4.01 -23.12 19.86
CA TRP A 190 -2.77 -23.22 20.61
C TRP A 190 -2.96 -22.85 22.08
N VAL A 191 -2.23 -23.54 22.96
CA VAL A 191 -2.23 -23.32 24.40
C VAL A 191 -0.82 -23.01 24.88
N SER A 192 -0.71 -22.04 25.80
CA SER A 192 0.55 -21.69 26.45
C SER A 192 0.55 -22.16 27.90
N SER A 193 1.66 -22.73 28.36
CA SER A 193 1.86 -22.92 29.80
C SER A 193 2.42 -21.63 30.39
N ILE A 194 1.69 -21.01 31.32
CA ILE A 194 2.11 -19.79 32.02
C ILE A 194 2.17 -20.03 33.53
N THR A 195 2.89 -19.18 34.26
CA THR A 195 2.91 -19.21 35.73
C THR A 195 1.99 -18.13 36.27
N GLN A 196 0.98 -18.52 37.05
CA GLN A 196 0.06 -17.60 37.72
C GLN A 196 0.05 -17.94 39.22
N ASP A 197 0.27 -16.93 40.08
CA ASP A 197 0.35 -17.09 41.54
C ASP A 197 1.32 -18.19 42.01
N GLY A 198 2.41 -18.40 41.26
CA GLY A 198 3.43 -19.41 41.54
C GLY A 198 3.07 -20.85 41.10
N GLN A 199 1.93 -21.06 40.45
CA GLN A 199 1.50 -22.36 39.91
C GLN A 199 1.48 -22.36 38.38
N PRO A 200 1.86 -23.47 37.71
CA PRO A 200 1.72 -23.61 36.27
C PRO A 200 0.24 -23.77 35.90
N VAL A 201 -0.23 -22.99 34.93
CA VAL A 201 -1.59 -23.03 34.41
C VAL A 201 -1.57 -23.06 32.88
N ILE A 202 -2.63 -23.59 32.27
CA ILE A 202 -2.80 -23.58 30.82
C ILE A 202 -3.58 -22.32 30.44
N LEU A 203 -2.94 -21.42 29.69
CA LEU A 203 -3.60 -20.28 29.07
C LEU A 203 -4.39 -20.76 27.85
N GLN A 204 -5.70 -20.57 27.90
CA GLN A 204 -6.57 -20.76 26.75
C GLN A 204 -6.62 -19.46 25.95
N HIS A 205 -6.02 -19.48 24.76
CA HIS A 205 -6.02 -18.35 23.82
C HIS A 205 -7.43 -18.09 23.28
N ASP A 206 -7.75 -16.81 23.07
CA ASP A 206 -8.98 -16.39 22.40
C ASP A 206 -8.74 -16.33 20.88
N ALA A 207 -8.96 -17.47 20.23
CA ALA A 207 -8.77 -17.59 18.79
C ALA A 207 -9.65 -16.62 17.98
N ALA A 208 -10.86 -16.30 18.47
CA ALA A 208 -11.75 -15.37 17.78
C ALA A 208 -11.18 -13.95 17.81
N ALA A 209 -10.72 -13.49 18.98
CA ALA A 209 -10.09 -12.19 19.15
C ALA A 209 -8.76 -12.08 18.38
N GLU A 210 -7.90 -13.10 18.43
CA GLU A 210 -6.63 -13.13 17.70
C GLU A 210 -6.83 -13.12 16.17
N ASN A 211 -7.83 -13.86 15.66
CA ASN A 211 -8.18 -13.85 14.24
C ASN A 211 -8.75 -12.49 13.81
N ALA A 212 -9.59 -11.88 14.63
CA ALA A 212 -10.11 -10.54 14.37
C ALA A 212 -8.98 -9.50 14.34
N ALA A 213 -8.05 -9.55 15.31
CA ALA A 213 -6.87 -8.69 15.34
C ALA A 213 -5.98 -8.88 14.09
N THR A 214 -5.77 -10.12 13.67
CA THR A 214 -5.02 -10.44 12.45
C THR A 214 -5.71 -9.85 11.20
N GLN A 215 -7.04 -9.92 11.13
CA GLN A 215 -7.79 -9.29 10.04
C GLN A 215 -7.69 -7.76 10.08
N GLN A 216 -7.76 -7.15 11.26
CA GLN A 216 -7.60 -5.69 11.42
C GLN A 216 -6.25 -5.20 10.88
N LEU A 217 -5.15 -5.95 11.08
CA LEU A 217 -3.85 -5.64 10.48
C LEU A 217 -3.84 -5.82 8.95
N ARG A 218 -4.50 -6.86 8.43
CA ARG A 218 -4.65 -7.04 6.97
C ARG A 218 -5.43 -5.90 6.34
N ASP A 219 -6.46 -5.40 7.03
CA ASP A 219 -7.28 -4.28 6.58
C ASP A 219 -6.50 -2.96 6.55
N THR A 220 -5.35 -2.86 7.24
CA THR A 220 -4.44 -1.72 7.06
C THR A 220 -3.52 -1.89 5.86
N GLY A 221 -3.52 -3.05 5.20
CA GLY A 221 -2.62 -3.42 4.09
C GLY A 221 -1.31 -4.09 4.54
N LEU A 222 -1.15 -4.39 5.84
CA LEU A 222 -0.02 -5.19 6.32
C LEU A 222 -0.25 -6.68 6.03
N SER A 223 0.80 -7.37 5.62
CA SER A 223 0.80 -8.82 5.42
C SER A 223 1.84 -9.47 6.31
N SER A 224 1.45 -10.58 6.97
CA SER A 224 2.37 -11.39 7.78
C SER A 224 3.34 -12.14 6.86
N LEU A 225 4.64 -12.05 7.16
CA LEU A 225 5.68 -12.72 6.38
C LEU A 225 5.67 -14.24 6.56
N GLN A 226 5.13 -14.76 7.66
CA GLN A 226 4.99 -16.20 7.88
C GLN A 226 3.75 -16.80 7.19
N SER A 227 2.74 -15.99 6.92
CA SER A 227 1.53 -16.39 6.18
C SER A 227 1.67 -16.22 4.66
N ASN A 228 2.53 -15.31 4.20
CA ASN A 228 2.81 -15.11 2.77
C ASN A 228 3.86 -16.11 2.28
N SER A 229 3.43 -17.13 1.52
CA SER A 229 4.28 -18.24 1.06
C SER A 229 5.47 -17.81 0.19
N ALA A 230 5.28 -16.80 -0.68
CA ALA A 230 6.35 -16.27 -1.53
C ALA A 230 7.49 -15.66 -0.69
N TRP A 231 7.13 -14.96 0.38
CA TRP A 231 8.10 -14.30 1.26
C TRP A 231 8.70 -15.26 2.29
N LYS A 232 7.89 -16.22 2.78
CA LYS A 232 8.30 -17.30 3.68
C LYS A 232 9.41 -18.16 3.09
N PHE A 233 9.35 -18.48 1.80
CA PHE A 233 10.41 -19.22 1.10
C PHE A 233 11.76 -18.49 1.17
N LEU A 234 11.77 -17.19 0.88
CA LEU A 234 12.99 -16.37 0.85
C LEU A 234 13.60 -16.18 2.25
N LEU A 235 12.76 -16.09 3.28
CA LEU A 235 13.21 -16.00 4.68
C LEU A 235 13.68 -17.36 5.23
N ASN A 236 13.06 -18.47 4.83
CA ASN A 236 13.41 -19.81 5.29
C ASN A 236 14.75 -20.34 4.73
N LEU A 237 15.30 -19.73 3.68
CA LEU A 237 16.67 -19.98 3.20
C LEU A 237 17.74 -19.74 4.29
N LYS A 238 17.40 -19.00 5.36
CA LYS A 238 18.25 -18.75 6.55
C LYS A 238 18.18 -19.86 7.61
N SER A 239 17.12 -20.67 7.66
CA SER A 239 16.85 -21.50 8.86
C SER A 239 17.71 -22.76 9.02
N ARG A 240 18.66 -23.04 8.11
CA ARG A 240 19.58 -24.17 8.29
C ARG A 240 20.54 -24.03 9.48
N ASP A 241 20.72 -22.82 10.05
CA ASP A 241 21.74 -22.57 11.09
C ASP A 241 21.25 -21.83 12.36
N SER A 242 19.94 -21.60 12.58
CA SER A 242 19.49 -20.95 13.82
C SER A 242 18.09 -21.35 14.26
N ALA A 243 18.03 -22.16 15.33
CA ALA A 243 16.81 -22.50 16.07
C ALA A 243 16.30 -21.35 16.96
N SER A 244 16.40 -20.10 16.49
CA SER A 244 15.91 -18.92 17.20
C SER A 244 14.46 -18.63 16.81
N LYS A 245 13.59 -18.52 17.81
CA LYS A 245 12.17 -18.16 17.69
C LYS A 245 12.04 -16.67 17.33
N THR A 246 12.25 -16.31 16.07
CA THR A 246 12.01 -14.93 15.62
C THR A 246 10.51 -14.64 15.58
N PRO A 247 10.05 -13.52 16.18
CA PRO A 247 8.65 -13.10 16.13
C PRO A 247 8.20 -12.93 14.68
N ASP A 248 6.91 -13.17 14.42
CA ASP A 248 6.33 -12.90 13.10
C ASP A 248 6.42 -11.40 12.80
N ARG A 249 6.75 -11.10 11.55
CA ARG A 249 6.93 -9.74 11.06
C ARG A 249 5.77 -9.44 10.11
N TRP A 250 5.44 -8.17 10.01
CA TRP A 250 4.38 -7.64 9.17
C TRP A 250 4.94 -6.56 8.26
N PHE A 251 4.60 -6.63 6.97
CA PHE A 251 5.13 -5.73 5.96
C PHE A 251 4.04 -5.37 4.94
N PRO A 252 3.97 -4.11 4.47
CA PRO A 252 3.08 -3.75 3.36
C PRO A 252 3.40 -4.54 2.09
N ASP A 253 2.35 -4.87 1.33
CA ASP A 253 2.48 -5.49 0.01
C ASP A 253 2.87 -4.42 -1.03
N PRO A 254 4.13 -4.43 -1.54
CA PRO A 254 4.56 -3.38 -2.46
C PRO A 254 3.92 -3.45 -3.84
N SER A 255 3.26 -4.57 -4.18
CA SER A 255 2.51 -4.69 -5.43
C SER A 255 1.22 -3.88 -5.43
N ARG A 256 0.72 -3.49 -4.24
CA ARG A 256 -0.52 -2.74 -4.08
C ARG A 256 -0.28 -1.24 -4.00
N VAL A 257 0.68 -0.83 -3.18
CA VAL A 257 0.98 0.57 -2.88
C VAL A 257 2.49 0.70 -2.66
N PRO A 258 3.14 1.76 -3.18
CA PRO A 258 4.52 2.07 -2.84
C PRO A 258 4.73 2.11 -1.32
N THR A 259 5.80 1.49 -0.84
CA THR A 259 6.02 1.27 0.61
C THR A 259 6.12 2.57 1.41
N ASP A 260 6.72 3.61 0.85
CA ASP A 260 6.75 4.93 1.48
C ASP A 260 5.34 5.51 1.59
N ALA A 261 4.57 5.54 0.50
CA ALA A 261 3.19 6.03 0.50
C ALA A 261 2.32 5.27 1.53
N PHE A 262 2.52 3.96 1.63
CA PHE A 262 1.90 3.12 2.65
C PHE A 262 2.25 3.60 4.07
N TRP A 263 3.53 3.79 4.39
CA TRP A 263 3.93 4.16 5.75
C TRP A 263 3.45 5.56 6.15
N HIS A 264 3.40 6.50 5.20
CA HIS A 264 2.77 7.80 5.43
C HIS A 264 1.28 7.65 5.75
N GLN A 265 0.53 6.89 4.94
CA GLN A 265 -0.89 6.64 5.22
C GLN A 265 -1.09 5.88 6.54
N PHE A 266 -0.24 4.90 6.81
CA PHE A 266 -0.30 4.11 8.03
C PHE A 266 -0.19 5.03 9.25
N ARG A 267 0.77 5.94 9.26
CA ARG A 267 0.97 6.91 10.34
C ARG A 267 -0.09 8.01 10.39
N GLY A 268 -0.62 8.43 9.25
CA GLY A 268 -1.62 9.50 9.16
C GLY A 268 -3.06 9.09 9.46
N GLU A 269 -3.41 7.81 9.30
CA GLU A 269 -4.78 7.29 9.42
C GLU A 269 -4.85 5.98 10.22
N MET A 270 -4.04 4.99 9.87
CA MET A 270 -4.23 3.63 10.36
C MET A 270 -3.85 3.45 11.83
N VAL A 271 -2.86 4.20 12.33
CA VAL A 271 -2.50 4.21 13.75
C VAL A 271 -3.70 4.59 14.61
N ALA A 272 -4.32 5.75 14.35
CA ALA A 272 -5.49 6.21 15.10
C ALA A 272 -6.68 5.24 14.98
N ARG A 273 -6.87 4.64 13.80
CA ARG A 273 -7.91 3.62 13.58
C ARG A 273 -7.68 2.39 14.44
N LEU A 274 -6.49 1.83 14.47
CA LEU A 274 -6.15 0.66 15.28
C LEU A 274 -6.22 0.98 16.78
N GLU A 275 -5.76 2.15 17.22
CA GLU A 275 -5.90 2.59 18.62
C GLU A 275 -7.37 2.69 19.05
N SER A 276 -8.26 3.16 18.16
CA SER A 276 -9.72 3.17 18.42
C SER A 276 -10.33 1.77 18.57
N LEU A 277 -9.66 0.74 18.04
CA LEU A 277 -10.02 -0.68 18.18
C LEU A 277 -9.34 -1.34 19.39
N GLY A 278 -8.62 -0.57 20.22
CA GLY A 278 -7.99 -1.04 21.46
C GLY A 278 -6.55 -1.53 21.31
N TRP A 279 -5.89 -1.25 20.18
CA TRP A 279 -4.47 -1.57 20.00
C TRP A 279 -3.56 -0.58 20.73
N THR A 280 -2.45 -1.08 21.26
CA THR A 280 -1.31 -0.24 21.68
C THR A 280 -0.27 -0.20 20.56
N ILE A 281 -0.06 0.96 19.94
CA ILE A 281 0.91 1.09 18.83
C ILE A 281 2.14 1.85 19.30
N SER A 282 3.32 1.37 18.92
CA SER A 282 4.58 2.06 19.12
C SER A 282 5.38 2.11 17.83
N VAL A 283 5.71 3.30 17.34
CA VAL A 283 6.56 3.52 16.16
C VAL A 283 7.88 4.09 16.64
N SER A 284 9.00 3.46 16.27
CA SER A 284 10.33 3.90 16.69
C SER A 284 10.74 5.19 15.97
N ASP A 285 11.50 6.07 16.65
CA ASP A 285 11.86 7.40 16.12
C ASP A 285 12.67 7.37 14.83
N ASN A 286 13.42 6.28 14.61
CA ASN A 286 14.23 6.08 13.42
C ASN A 286 13.44 5.61 12.19
N VAL A 287 12.14 5.31 12.34
CA VAL A 287 11.27 4.89 11.22
C VAL A 287 11.05 6.03 10.22
N GLY A 288 10.94 7.28 10.67
CA GLY A 288 10.55 8.40 9.81
C GLY A 288 9.08 8.35 9.42
N HIS A 289 8.72 8.91 8.27
CA HIS A 289 7.35 8.97 7.75
C HIS A 289 6.35 9.67 8.67
N ARG A 290 6.80 10.57 9.56
CA ARG A 290 5.88 11.35 10.40
C ARG A 290 4.96 12.13 9.48
N VAL A 291 3.69 12.16 9.83
CA VAL A 291 2.74 12.97 9.10
C VAL A 291 2.56 14.27 9.86
N HIS A 292 2.82 15.36 9.16
CA HIS A 292 2.61 16.69 9.66
C HIS A 292 1.37 17.30 9.03
N GLU A 293 0.67 18.11 9.81
CA GLU A 293 -0.42 18.95 9.33
C GLU A 293 0.09 20.39 9.26
N ALA A 294 0.01 21.02 8.09
CA ALA A 294 0.22 22.45 7.96
C ALA A 294 -1.13 23.14 7.89
N ASP A 295 -1.31 24.18 8.71
CA ASP A 295 -2.43 25.09 8.57
C ASP A 295 -2.25 25.90 7.28
N PRO A 296 -3.13 25.77 6.28
CA PRO A 296 -3.00 26.52 5.05
C PRO A 296 -3.08 28.04 5.23
N GLY A 297 -3.63 28.53 6.36
CA GLY A 297 -3.62 29.95 6.72
C GLY A 297 -2.25 30.47 7.16
N LYS A 298 -1.27 29.59 7.38
CA LYS A 298 0.12 29.93 7.73
C LYS A 298 1.09 29.76 6.57
N TRP A 299 0.58 29.51 5.36
CA TRP A 299 1.41 29.43 4.18
C TRP A 299 1.82 30.84 3.77
N ASP A 300 3.11 31.03 3.60
CA ASP A 300 3.75 32.25 3.15
C ASP A 300 3.98 32.12 1.64
N SER A 301 2.95 32.51 0.88
CA SER A 301 2.93 32.48 -0.57
C SER A 301 3.43 33.81 -1.11
N SER A 302 4.43 33.81 -1.97
CA SER A 302 4.98 35.01 -2.59
C SER A 302 5.16 34.86 -4.10
N LEU A 303 4.91 35.94 -4.83
CA LEU A 303 5.29 36.08 -6.23
C LEU A 303 6.38 37.15 -6.32
N SER A 304 7.57 36.77 -6.79
CA SER A 304 8.67 37.71 -6.97
C SER A 304 9.03 37.90 -8.45
N PRO A 305 9.29 39.14 -8.91
CA PRO A 305 9.75 39.39 -10.27
C PRO A 305 11.16 38.83 -10.47
N GLY A 306 11.38 38.21 -11.62
CA GLY A 306 12.66 37.72 -12.11
C GLY A 306 13.09 38.44 -13.40
N ASP A 307 14.19 37.98 -13.99
CA ASP A 307 14.75 38.59 -15.21
C ASP A 307 13.80 38.47 -16.39
N GLY A 308 13.70 39.54 -17.19
CA GLY A 308 12.97 39.53 -18.46
C GLY A 308 11.44 39.45 -18.35
N GLY A 309 10.85 39.94 -17.24
CA GLY A 309 9.40 40.00 -17.06
C GLY A 309 8.75 38.69 -16.58
N TRP A 310 9.57 37.69 -16.23
CA TRP A 310 9.14 36.45 -15.61
C TRP A 310 8.91 36.62 -14.12
N PHE A 311 8.06 35.78 -13.53
CA PHE A 311 7.82 35.73 -12.09
C PHE A 311 8.14 34.35 -11.54
N SER A 312 8.63 34.28 -10.30
CA SER A 312 8.76 33.04 -9.56
C SER A 312 7.71 32.99 -8.45
N LEU A 313 6.98 31.88 -8.38
CA LEU A 313 6.09 31.56 -7.28
C LEU A 313 6.89 30.78 -6.23
N SER A 314 6.70 31.10 -4.95
CA SER A 314 7.16 30.29 -3.83
C SER A 314 6.04 30.20 -2.83
N VAL A 315 5.78 29.00 -2.30
CA VAL A 315 4.74 28.78 -1.28
C VAL A 315 5.40 28.09 -0.09
N GLY A 316 5.92 28.91 0.81
CA GLY A 316 6.64 28.46 1.99
C GLY A 316 5.71 28.09 3.14
N PHE A 317 6.06 27.06 3.91
CA PHE A 317 5.36 26.74 5.15
C PHE A 317 6.33 26.12 6.18
N ASP A 318 6.04 26.35 7.46
CA ASP A 318 6.84 25.82 8.57
C ASP A 318 6.16 24.59 9.18
N VAL A 319 6.88 23.47 9.20
CA VAL A 319 6.41 22.17 9.71
C VAL A 319 7.58 21.45 10.38
N GLY A 320 7.36 20.84 11.54
CA GLY A 320 8.40 20.10 12.24
C GLY A 320 9.62 20.96 12.66
N GLY A 321 9.47 22.29 12.73
CA GLY A 321 10.56 23.23 13.01
C GLY A 321 11.46 23.56 11.81
N GLN A 322 11.10 23.09 10.62
CA GLN A 322 11.79 23.36 9.36
C GLN A 322 10.84 24.04 8.36
N ARG A 323 11.39 24.93 7.52
CA ARG A 323 10.66 25.57 6.43
C ARG A 323 10.79 24.76 5.14
N TYR A 324 9.67 24.50 4.49
CA TYR A 324 9.58 23.81 3.20
C TYR A 324 8.92 24.71 2.15
N ASP A 325 9.22 24.48 0.87
CA ASP A 325 8.48 25.04 -0.25
C ASP A 325 7.53 23.98 -0.81
N LEU A 326 6.28 24.37 -1.08
CA LEU A 326 5.24 23.48 -1.58
C LEU A 326 5.45 23.12 -3.06
N LEU A 327 6.10 23.97 -3.86
CA LEU A 327 6.20 23.72 -5.31
C LEU A 327 6.95 22.44 -5.68
N PRO A 328 8.14 22.13 -5.14
CA PRO A 328 8.81 20.87 -5.41
C PRO A 328 7.98 19.64 -5.01
N ILE A 329 7.21 19.76 -3.91
CA ILE A 329 6.32 18.70 -3.42
C ILE A 329 5.18 18.46 -4.42
N LEU A 330 4.53 19.54 -4.88
CA LEU A 330 3.46 19.47 -5.88
C LEU A 330 3.95 18.96 -7.24
N ALA A 331 5.15 19.36 -7.65
CA ALA A 331 5.78 18.86 -8.87
C ALA A 331 6.06 17.36 -8.80
N GLY A 332 6.57 16.87 -7.66
CA GLY A 332 6.73 15.44 -7.42
C GLY A 332 5.41 14.67 -7.50
N LEU A 333 4.28 15.27 -7.07
CA LEU A 333 2.97 14.66 -7.27
C LEU A 333 2.57 14.60 -8.76
N LEU A 334 2.86 15.65 -9.55
CA LEU A 334 2.58 15.65 -10.99
C LEU A 334 3.38 14.59 -11.75
N GLU A 335 4.64 14.35 -11.38
CA GLU A 335 5.47 13.32 -12.02
C GLU A 335 4.96 11.89 -11.80
N ASN A 336 4.17 11.67 -10.75
CA ASN A 336 3.63 10.36 -10.37
C ASN A 336 2.14 10.21 -10.75
N ASP A 337 1.70 10.86 -11.83
CA ASP A 337 0.33 10.78 -12.38
C ASP A 337 -0.80 11.01 -11.35
N PHE A 338 -0.51 11.78 -10.28
CA PHE A 338 -1.42 11.99 -9.16
C PHE A 338 -2.82 12.47 -9.58
N LEU A 339 -2.88 13.33 -10.61
CA LEU A 339 -4.16 13.83 -11.12
C LEU A 339 -5.03 12.70 -11.66
N GLU A 340 -4.47 11.74 -12.38
CA GLU A 340 -5.17 10.58 -12.93
C GLU A 340 -5.56 9.59 -11.82
N GLU A 341 -4.62 9.24 -10.94
CA GLU A 341 -4.84 8.29 -9.85
C GLU A 341 -5.89 8.74 -8.81
N THR A 342 -6.16 10.05 -8.77
CA THR A 342 -7.09 10.62 -7.80
C THR A 342 -8.45 10.98 -8.39
N LEU A 343 -8.68 10.87 -9.70
CA LEU A 343 -9.93 11.32 -10.34
C LEU A 343 -11.19 10.81 -9.61
N ASP A 344 -11.22 9.51 -9.29
CA ASP A 344 -12.36 8.85 -8.64
C ASP A 344 -12.43 9.08 -7.12
N ARG A 345 -11.42 9.71 -6.52
CA ARG A 345 -11.38 9.98 -5.08
C ARG A 345 -12.16 11.26 -4.74
N PRO A 346 -12.95 11.27 -3.66
CA PRO A 346 -13.77 12.42 -3.28
C PRO A 346 -12.92 13.58 -2.79
N ASN A 347 -13.37 14.81 -3.05
CA ASN A 347 -12.62 16.04 -2.75
C ASN A 347 -12.38 16.32 -1.25
N ASN A 348 -13.15 15.67 -0.37
CA ASN A 348 -13.04 15.81 1.09
C ASN A 348 -11.98 14.89 1.71
N GLY A 349 -11.31 14.05 0.90
CA GLY A 349 -10.22 13.20 1.34
C GLY A 349 -8.90 13.95 1.53
N PHE A 350 -7.89 13.19 1.96
CA PHE A 350 -6.53 13.67 2.14
C PHE A 350 -5.56 12.85 1.31
N VAL A 351 -4.39 13.44 1.07
CA VAL A 351 -3.22 12.77 0.49
C VAL A 351 -2.00 13.10 1.34
N TYR A 352 -1.02 12.21 1.31
CA TYR A 352 0.22 12.35 2.06
C TYR A 352 1.36 12.59 1.08
N ALA A 353 1.77 13.84 0.96
CA ALA A 353 2.83 14.23 0.05
C ALA A 353 4.19 14.07 0.73
N PRO A 354 5.16 13.36 0.13
CA PRO A 354 6.45 13.12 0.75
C PRO A 354 7.25 14.42 0.89
N LEU A 355 7.91 14.58 2.05
CA LEU A 355 8.85 15.66 2.32
C LEU A 355 10.29 15.18 2.08
N PRO A 356 11.24 16.10 1.78
CA PRO A 356 12.64 15.75 1.51
C PRO A 356 13.38 15.01 2.64
N ASP A 357 12.91 15.11 3.87
CA ASP A 357 13.45 14.45 5.05
C ASP A 357 12.90 13.02 5.28
N GLY A 358 11.97 12.57 4.44
CA GLY A 358 11.30 11.26 4.53
C GLY A 358 10.05 11.26 5.42
N ASP A 359 9.64 12.40 5.96
CA ASP A 359 8.31 12.59 6.56
C ASP A 359 7.28 12.91 5.44
N ALA A 360 6.02 13.16 5.80
CA ALA A 360 5.00 13.62 4.85
C ALA A 360 4.17 14.77 5.37
N LEU A 361 3.61 15.51 4.42
CA LEU A 361 2.61 16.54 4.65
C LEU A 361 1.23 16.02 4.29
N LYS A 362 0.29 16.11 5.23
CA LYS A 362 -1.12 15.83 4.97
C LYS A 362 -1.77 17.01 4.26
N LEU A 363 -2.31 16.77 3.07
CA LEU A 363 -2.92 17.79 2.22
C LEU A 363 -4.34 17.41 1.82
N PRO A 364 -5.31 18.36 1.81
CA PRO A 364 -6.65 18.10 1.30
C PRO A 364 -6.63 17.85 -0.21
N ILE A 365 -7.14 16.69 -0.64
CA ILE A 365 -7.03 16.24 -2.03
C ILE A 365 -7.69 17.20 -3.02
N GLY A 366 -8.88 17.73 -2.68
CA GLY A 366 -9.60 18.68 -3.52
C GLY A 366 -8.87 20.02 -3.70
N ARG A 367 -8.13 20.46 -2.67
CA ARG A 367 -7.30 21.68 -2.75
C ARG A 367 -6.08 21.44 -3.63
N VAL A 368 -5.38 20.32 -3.42
CA VAL A 368 -4.22 19.94 -4.23
C VAL A 368 -4.61 19.82 -5.70
N ARG A 369 -5.71 19.13 -6.01
CA ARG A 369 -6.16 18.96 -7.40
C ARG A 369 -6.43 20.28 -8.10
N LYS A 370 -7.11 21.23 -7.44
CA LYS A 370 -7.34 22.57 -7.99
C LYS A 370 -6.03 23.29 -8.29
N ILE A 371 -5.09 23.28 -7.34
CA ILE A 371 -3.78 23.91 -7.51
C ILE A 371 -3.04 23.25 -8.67
N LEU A 372 -2.96 21.92 -8.70
CA LEU A 372 -2.28 21.16 -9.76
C LEU A 372 -2.91 21.36 -11.14
N GLN A 373 -4.23 21.52 -11.25
CA GLN A 373 -4.89 21.83 -12.54
C GLN A 373 -4.44 23.19 -13.10
N HIS A 374 -4.21 24.18 -12.24
CA HIS A 374 -3.68 25.48 -12.66
C HIS A 374 -2.17 25.43 -12.89
N LEU A 375 -1.42 24.71 -12.04
CA LEU A 375 0.03 24.64 -12.12
C LEU A 375 0.55 23.68 -13.20
N ALA A 376 -0.19 22.66 -13.61
CA ALA A 376 0.23 21.73 -14.67
C ALA A 376 0.41 22.42 -16.03
N ALA A 377 -0.29 23.54 -16.26
CA ALA A 377 -0.09 24.37 -17.44
C ALA A 377 1.16 25.27 -17.35
N LEU A 378 1.72 25.44 -16.15
CA LEU A 378 2.66 26.50 -15.81
C LEU A 378 4.02 26.00 -15.31
N ILE A 379 4.07 24.77 -14.82
CA ILE A 379 5.27 24.15 -14.24
C ILE A 379 5.66 22.97 -15.12
N ASP A 380 6.89 22.99 -15.63
CA ASP A 380 7.54 21.78 -16.14
C ASP A 380 7.96 20.94 -14.91
N PRO A 381 7.37 19.75 -14.69
CA PRO A 381 7.67 18.92 -13.52
C PRO A 381 9.17 18.59 -13.40
N LYS A 382 9.90 18.56 -14.51
CA LYS A 382 11.36 18.29 -14.52
C LYS A 382 12.19 19.43 -13.95
N PHE A 383 11.64 20.64 -13.90
CA PHE A 383 12.33 21.84 -13.42
C PHE A 383 11.44 22.70 -12.52
N PRO A 384 11.01 22.17 -11.36
CA PRO A 384 10.06 22.85 -10.49
C PRO A 384 10.63 24.15 -9.91
N ASP A 385 11.92 24.17 -9.59
CA ASP A 385 12.64 25.36 -9.12
C ASP A 385 12.80 26.43 -10.20
N ARG A 386 12.49 26.09 -11.46
CA ARG A 386 12.48 27.01 -12.60
C ARG A 386 11.07 27.33 -13.08
N ALA A 387 10.04 27.08 -12.27
CA ALA A 387 8.68 27.54 -12.53
C ALA A 387 8.68 29.06 -12.72
N ARG A 388 8.91 29.50 -13.95
CA ARG A 388 8.89 30.88 -14.40
C ARG A 388 7.52 31.11 -14.98
N LEU A 389 6.75 31.93 -14.29
CA LEU A 389 5.41 32.29 -14.68
C LEU A 389 5.47 33.53 -15.58
N HIS A 390 4.77 33.48 -16.70
CA HIS A 390 4.56 34.68 -17.50
C HIS A 390 3.68 35.65 -16.71
N ALA A 391 3.79 36.96 -16.96
CA ALA A 391 3.07 37.97 -16.19
C ALA A 391 1.54 37.75 -16.13
N LEU A 392 0.95 37.23 -17.22
CA LEU A 392 -0.48 36.88 -17.32
C LEU A 392 -0.85 35.71 -16.39
N ASP A 393 -0.02 34.66 -16.36
CA ASP A 393 -0.26 33.48 -15.53
C ASP A 393 -0.07 33.81 -14.05
N ALA A 394 0.96 34.59 -13.74
CA ALA A 394 1.20 35.09 -12.39
C ALA A 394 0.04 35.98 -11.91
N ALA A 395 -0.49 36.85 -12.77
CA ALA A 395 -1.66 37.69 -12.46
C ALA A 395 -2.93 36.85 -12.28
N SER A 396 -3.13 35.81 -13.09
CA SER A 396 -4.24 34.85 -12.92
C SER A 396 -4.17 34.10 -11.59
N LEU A 397 -2.97 33.63 -11.21
CA LEU A 397 -2.72 32.97 -9.92
C LEU A 397 -2.95 33.91 -8.73
N ALA A 398 -2.54 35.18 -8.85
CA ALA A 398 -2.77 36.19 -7.81
C ALA A 398 -4.27 36.45 -7.56
N GLY A 399 -5.12 36.25 -8.56
CA GLY A 399 -6.58 36.34 -8.45
C GLY A 399 -7.27 35.10 -7.88
N LEU A 400 -6.55 34.02 -7.58
CA LEU A 400 -7.14 32.80 -7.02
C LEU A 400 -7.36 32.93 -5.50
N ASP A 401 -8.63 32.96 -5.11
CA ASP A 401 -9.03 32.89 -3.71
C ASP A 401 -8.51 31.61 -3.03
N GLY A 402 -7.82 31.77 -1.89
CA GLY A 402 -7.41 30.67 -1.01
C GLY A 402 -5.93 30.29 -1.04
N LEU A 403 -5.12 30.87 -1.94
CA LEU A 403 -3.65 30.70 -1.92
C LEU A 403 -2.92 31.76 -1.07
N GLY A 404 -3.58 32.88 -0.75
CA GLY A 404 -3.01 33.93 0.12
C GLY A 404 -1.71 34.53 -0.41
N ILE A 405 -1.60 34.66 -1.74
CA ILE A 405 -0.36 35.07 -2.40
C ILE A 405 -0.10 36.56 -2.17
N ASP A 406 1.01 36.88 -1.51
CA ASP A 406 1.52 38.25 -1.49
C ASP A 406 1.97 38.63 -2.91
N THR A 407 1.25 39.59 -3.47
CA THR A 407 1.31 39.91 -4.89
C THR A 407 1.95 41.28 -5.07
N PRO A 408 3.01 41.42 -5.89
CA PRO A 408 3.62 42.71 -6.17
C PRO A 408 2.58 43.71 -6.71
N PRO A 409 2.66 45.00 -6.36
CA PRO A 409 1.65 46.00 -6.77
C PRO A 409 1.39 46.04 -8.28
N ALA A 410 2.44 45.91 -9.10
CA ALA A 410 2.33 45.90 -10.56
C ALA A 410 1.56 44.68 -11.10
N LEU A 411 1.71 43.53 -10.44
CA LEU A 411 1.00 42.31 -10.82
C LEU A 411 -0.46 42.33 -10.37
N LYS A 412 -0.72 42.94 -9.20
CA LYS A 412 -2.08 43.18 -8.70
C LYS A 412 -2.86 44.08 -9.65
N GLU A 413 -2.25 45.18 -10.12
CA GLU A 413 -2.85 46.06 -11.12
C GLU A 413 -3.14 45.32 -12.43
N LEU A 414 -2.22 44.44 -12.88
CA LEU A 414 -2.45 43.60 -14.06
C LEU A 414 -3.60 42.61 -13.85
N ALA A 415 -3.68 41.97 -12.67
CA ALA A 415 -4.75 41.03 -12.34
C ALA A 415 -6.13 41.70 -12.30
N GLU A 416 -6.25 42.87 -11.68
CA GLU A 416 -7.48 43.69 -11.66
C GLU A 416 -7.92 44.05 -13.08
N LYS A 417 -6.98 44.50 -13.92
CA LYS A 417 -7.26 44.87 -15.32
C LYS A 417 -7.67 43.68 -16.20
N LEU A 418 -7.13 42.48 -15.94
CA LEU A 418 -7.55 41.26 -16.63
C LEU A 418 -8.93 40.79 -16.17
N HIS A 419 -9.24 40.96 -14.89
CA HIS A 419 -10.55 40.63 -14.33
C HIS A 419 -11.65 41.51 -14.91
N ASP A 420 -11.38 42.82 -15.03
CA ASP A 420 -12.31 43.81 -15.58
C ASP A 420 -12.19 43.98 -17.11
N PHE A 421 -11.55 43.04 -17.80
CA PHE A 421 -11.30 43.14 -19.24
C PHE A 421 -12.62 43.09 -20.04
N SER A 422 -13.09 44.24 -20.49
CA SER A 422 -14.27 44.37 -21.36
C SER A 422 -13.92 44.53 -22.85
N GLY A 423 -12.64 44.67 -23.19
CA GLY A 423 -12.16 44.89 -24.55
C GLY A 423 -10.86 45.70 -24.59
N ILE A 424 -10.30 45.87 -25.79
CA ILE A 424 -9.12 46.71 -26.03
C ILE A 424 -9.60 48.14 -26.32
N ASP A 425 -9.08 49.12 -25.58
CA ASP A 425 -9.42 50.53 -25.78
C ASP A 425 -9.00 51.02 -27.17
N ASP A 426 -9.88 51.79 -27.80
CA ASP A 426 -9.53 52.51 -29.02
C ASP A 426 -8.53 53.64 -28.70
N VAL A 427 -7.40 53.62 -29.41
CA VAL A 427 -6.35 54.63 -29.27
C VAL A 427 -6.20 55.34 -30.61
N PRO A 428 -6.27 56.68 -30.67
CA PRO A 428 -6.08 57.37 -31.93
C PRO A 428 -4.62 57.21 -32.42
N PRO A 429 -4.38 56.92 -33.71
CA PRO A 429 -3.04 56.92 -34.29
C PRO A 429 -2.35 58.27 -34.13
N ALA A 430 -1.02 58.27 -34.05
CA ALA A 430 -0.25 59.49 -33.89
C ALA A 430 -0.45 60.46 -35.07
N GLN A 431 -0.60 61.76 -34.79
CA GLN A 431 -0.87 62.79 -35.81
C GLN A 431 0.21 62.87 -36.91
N GLY A 432 1.43 62.42 -36.63
CA GLY A 432 2.54 62.38 -37.60
C GLY A 432 2.52 61.19 -38.56
N LEU A 433 1.61 60.22 -38.39
CA LEU A 433 1.53 59.02 -39.21
C LEU A 433 1.00 59.37 -40.61
N ARG A 434 1.84 59.19 -41.64
CA ARG A 434 1.48 59.41 -43.04
C ARG A 434 0.98 58.13 -43.71
N ALA A 435 -0.08 57.53 -43.16
CA ALA A 435 -0.69 56.32 -43.69
C ALA A 435 -2.20 56.30 -43.42
N THR A 436 -2.95 55.60 -44.26
CA THR A 436 -4.37 55.28 -44.01
C THR A 436 -4.45 53.84 -43.52
N LEU A 437 -4.71 53.67 -42.22
CA LEU A 437 -4.83 52.34 -41.62
C LEU A 437 -6.17 51.73 -41.98
N ARG A 438 -6.16 50.47 -42.43
CA ARG A 438 -7.38 49.65 -42.56
C ARG A 438 -7.87 49.21 -41.18
N ASP A 439 -9.12 48.80 -41.07
CA ASP A 439 -9.74 48.40 -39.78
C ASP A 439 -8.91 47.35 -39.03
N TYR A 440 -8.39 46.33 -39.74
CA TYR A 440 -7.56 45.30 -39.12
C TYR A 440 -6.17 45.82 -38.68
N GLN A 441 -5.59 46.80 -39.39
CA GLN A 441 -4.34 47.45 -38.99
C GLN A 441 -4.55 48.36 -37.78
N LEU A 442 -5.73 48.99 -37.69
CA LEU A 442 -6.15 49.75 -36.52
C LEU A 442 -6.31 48.81 -35.31
N ALA A 443 -6.94 47.65 -35.50
CA ALA A 443 -7.06 46.62 -34.46
C ALA A 443 -5.69 46.10 -33.99
N GLY A 444 -4.78 45.81 -34.92
CA GLY A 444 -3.39 45.42 -34.59
C GLY A 444 -2.65 46.53 -33.84
N PHE A 445 -2.84 47.79 -34.23
CA PHE A 445 -2.32 48.96 -33.50
C PHE A 445 -2.87 49.05 -32.08
N HIS A 446 -4.19 48.93 -31.89
CA HIS A 446 -4.82 48.94 -30.57
C HIS A 446 -4.28 47.80 -29.69
N TRP A 447 -4.10 46.60 -30.26
CA TRP A 447 -3.51 45.45 -29.56
C TRP A 447 -2.06 45.70 -29.14
N MET A 448 -1.22 46.26 -30.02
CA MET A 448 0.15 46.62 -29.66
C MET A 448 0.21 47.72 -28.58
N GLN A 449 -0.67 48.71 -28.65
CA GLN A 449 -0.78 49.75 -27.63
C GLN A 449 -1.24 49.19 -26.29
N PHE A 450 -2.16 48.22 -26.31
CA PHE A 450 -2.56 47.47 -25.12
C PHE A 450 -1.35 46.74 -24.51
N LEU A 451 -0.63 45.92 -25.28
CA LEU A 451 0.55 45.22 -24.79
C LEU A 451 1.57 46.18 -24.16
N ALA A 452 1.88 47.29 -24.85
CA ALA A 452 2.81 48.30 -24.36
C ALA A 452 2.36 48.97 -23.05
N ARG A 453 1.08 49.34 -22.94
CA ARG A 453 0.50 49.96 -21.72
C ARG A 453 0.53 49.03 -20.52
N HIS A 454 0.46 47.72 -20.75
CA HIS A 454 0.43 46.71 -19.68
C HIS A 454 1.80 46.05 -19.44
N GLY A 455 2.87 46.53 -20.10
CA GLY A 455 4.20 45.93 -19.98
C GLY A 455 4.25 44.48 -20.46
N LEU A 456 3.31 44.08 -21.33
CA LEU A 456 3.22 42.76 -21.91
C LEU A 456 4.02 42.69 -23.21
N HIS A 457 4.35 41.47 -23.60
CA HIS A 457 5.02 41.16 -24.86
C HIS A 457 4.15 40.19 -25.66
N GLY A 458 4.28 40.23 -26.98
CA GLY A 458 3.47 39.40 -27.87
C GLY A 458 4.16 39.18 -29.21
N ILE A 459 3.70 38.15 -29.91
CA ILE A 459 4.12 37.86 -31.28
C ILE A 459 3.00 38.31 -32.20
N LEU A 460 3.27 39.29 -33.08
CA LEU A 460 2.35 39.67 -34.12
C LEU A 460 2.47 38.66 -35.27
N ALA A 461 1.56 37.69 -35.30
CA ALA A 461 1.58 36.57 -36.24
C ALA A 461 0.68 36.82 -37.46
N ASP A 462 0.70 38.05 -37.99
CA ASP A 462 -0.03 38.42 -39.20
C ASP A 462 0.60 37.75 -40.42
N ASP A 463 -0.24 37.31 -41.36
CA ASP A 463 0.22 36.72 -42.62
C ASP A 463 0.89 37.78 -43.53
N MET A 464 1.74 37.31 -44.44
CA MET A 464 2.47 38.18 -45.35
C MET A 464 1.52 39.01 -46.22
N GLY A 465 1.61 40.34 -46.09
CA GLY A 465 0.82 41.30 -46.88
C GLY A 465 -0.26 42.04 -46.11
N LEU A 466 -0.45 41.71 -44.82
CA LEU A 466 -1.34 42.43 -43.91
C LEU A 466 -0.72 43.73 -43.38
#